data_AF-A0AB74GBP1-F1
#
_entry.id   AF-A0AB74GBP1-F1
#
_cell.length_a   1.000
_cell.length_b   1.000
_cell.length_c   1.000
_cell.angle_alpha   90.00
_cell.angle_beta   90.00
_cell.angle_gamma   90.00
#
_symmetry.space_group_name_H-M   'P 1'
#
loop_
_entity.id
_entity.type
_entity.pdbx_description
1 polymer ?
#
loop_
_entity_poly.entity_id
_entity_poly.type
_entity_poly.pdbx_seq_one_letter_code
_entity_poly.pdbx_strand_id
1 'polypeptide(L)'
;MKIDYLELINEIANYKKGEELDVLRDVYDQLEEAGIEGIKNDRSSWSKLRYYFALYIDTTQLRNLAYTKLLFVDCVKGLQKHLNELEQV
;
A
#
# COMPACT_ATOMS: atom_id res chain seq x y z
N MET A 1 13.71 -11.68 4.79
CA MET A 1 14.18 -10.54 3.97
C MET A 1 13.44 -9.31 4.46
N LYS A 2 14.10 -8.19 4.74
CA LYS A 2 13.41 -6.94 5.10
C LYS A 2 13.25 -6.15 3.79
N ILE A 3 12.17 -6.44 3.06
CA ILE A 3 11.84 -5.79 1.80
C ILE A 3 11.49 -4.32 2.09
N ASP A 4 11.99 -3.40 1.26
CA ASP A 4 11.60 -1.99 1.34
C ASP A 4 10.14 -1.79 0.89
N TYR A 5 9.43 -0.77 1.39
CA TYR A 5 8.02 -0.59 1.04
C TYR A 5 7.80 -0.31 -0.46
N LEU A 6 8.75 0.31 -1.17
CA LEU A 6 8.69 0.52 -2.61
C LEU A 6 8.92 -0.79 -3.39
N GLU A 7 9.89 -1.59 -2.95
CA GLU A 7 10.11 -2.93 -3.51
C GLU A 7 8.88 -3.82 -3.34
N LEU A 8 8.27 -3.80 -2.15
CA LEU A 8 7.05 -4.55 -1.85
C LEU A 8 5.89 -4.20 -2.81
N ILE A 9 5.70 -2.90 -3.08
CA ILE A 9 4.67 -2.44 -4.01
C ILE A 9 4.97 -2.90 -5.44
N ASN A 10 6.24 -2.82 -5.87
CA ASN A 10 6.67 -3.30 -7.18
C ASN A 10 6.46 -4.81 -7.35
N GLU A 11 6.78 -5.60 -6.32
CA GLU A 11 6.55 -7.05 -6.37
C GLU A 11 5.07 -7.39 -6.49
N ILE A 12 4.21 -6.74 -5.69
CA ILE A 12 2.75 -6.93 -5.82
C ILE A 12 2.27 -6.55 -7.22
N ALA A 13 2.80 -5.48 -7.81
CA ALA A 13 2.41 -5.00 -9.14
C ALA A 13 2.65 -6.06 -10.24
N ASN A 14 3.63 -6.96 -10.08
CA ASN A 14 3.87 -8.06 -11.03
C ASN A 14 2.70 -9.05 -11.11
N TYR A 15 1.85 -9.11 -10.08
CA TYR A 15 0.67 -9.97 -10.03
C TYR A 15 -0.63 -9.26 -10.45
N LYS A 16 -0.60 -7.95 -10.69
CA LYS A 16 -1.80 -7.14 -10.94
C LYS A 16 -1.90 -6.70 -12.40
N LYS A 17 -3.13 -6.38 -12.84
CA LYS A 17 -3.46 -5.92 -14.19
C LYS A 17 -4.63 -4.94 -14.15
N GLY A 18 -4.75 -4.11 -15.18
CA GLY A 18 -5.85 -3.15 -15.31
C GLY A 18 -5.85 -2.10 -14.20
N GLU A 19 -7.04 -1.69 -13.76
CA GLU A 19 -7.23 -0.58 -12.81
C GLU A 19 -6.46 -0.75 -11.49
N GLU A 20 -6.39 -1.97 -10.94
CA GLU A 20 -5.64 -2.21 -9.69
C GLU A 20 -4.13 -1.94 -9.87
N LEU A 21 -3.58 -2.26 -11.04
CA LEU A 21 -2.18 -1.95 -11.36
C LEU A 21 -1.96 -0.45 -11.46
N ASP A 22 -2.87 0.28 -12.11
CA ASP A 22 -2.77 1.73 -12.26
C ASP A 22 -2.81 2.42 -10.89
N VAL A 23 -3.74 2.02 -10.01
CA VAL A 23 -3.81 2.54 -8.63
C VAL A 23 -2.54 2.22 -7.85
N LEU A 24 -1.99 1.01 -8.00
CA LEU A 24 -0.77 0.61 -7.30
C LEU A 24 0.46 1.40 -7.77
N ARG A 25 0.55 1.75 -9.06
CA ARG A 25 1.58 2.68 -9.59
C ARG A 25 1.41 4.07 -9.02
N ASP A 26 0.18 4.55 -8.93
CA ASP A 26 -0.17 5.81 -8.28
C ASP A 26 0.28 5.89 -6.81
N VAL A 27 0.19 4.77 -6.09
CA VAL A 27 0.71 4.64 -4.72
C VAL A 27 2.23 4.69 -4.71
N TYR A 28 2.89 3.97 -5.62
CA TYR A 28 4.34 3.96 -5.74
C TYR A 28 4.89 5.37 -5.91
N ASP A 29 4.38 6.11 -6.90
CA ASP A 29 4.86 7.45 -7.23
C ASP A 29 4.71 8.42 -6.04
N GLN A 30 3.58 8.35 -5.33
CA GLN A 30 3.36 9.17 -4.13
C GLN A 30 4.40 8.88 -3.04
N LEU A 31 4.70 7.60 -2.81
CA LEU A 31 5.64 7.19 -1.76
C LEU A 31 7.09 7.50 -2.13
N GLU A 32 7.44 7.34 -3.41
CA GLU A 32 8.75 7.72 -3.95
C GLU A 32 8.98 9.23 -3.81
N GLU A 33 8.00 10.05 -4.21
CA GLU A 33 8.07 11.51 -4.08
C GLU A 33 8.17 11.96 -2.62
N ALA A 34 7.38 11.36 -1.72
CA ALA A 34 7.38 11.69 -0.30
C ALA A 34 8.72 11.35 0.38
N GLY A 35 9.30 10.20 0.01
CA GLY A 35 10.44 9.62 0.69
C GLY A 35 10.19 9.34 2.18
N ILE A 36 11.21 8.84 2.87
CA ILE A 36 11.07 8.39 4.25
C ILE A 36 10.73 9.53 5.23
N GLU A 37 11.26 10.74 4.98
CA GLU A 37 11.00 11.89 5.83
C GLU A 37 9.59 12.46 5.63
N GLY A 38 9.08 12.46 4.39
CA GLY A 38 7.68 12.83 4.12
C GLY A 38 6.72 11.86 4.82
N ILE A 39 6.97 10.56 4.71
CA ILE A 39 6.14 9.51 5.31
C ILE A 39 6.04 9.66 6.84
N LYS A 40 7.17 9.99 7.51
CA LYS A 40 7.20 10.16 8.97
C LYS A 40 6.48 11.43 9.43
N ASN A 41 6.65 12.52 8.69
CA ASN A 41 6.25 13.85 9.16
C ASN A 41 4.83 14.23 8.75
N ASP A 42 4.33 13.69 7.64
CA ASP A 42 2.99 13.99 7.15
C ASP A 42 2.24 12.72 6.71
N ARG A 43 1.10 12.46 7.34
CA ARG A 43 0.24 11.32 6.99
C ARG A 43 -0.43 11.48 5.62
N SER A 44 -0.55 12.69 5.11
CA SER A 44 -1.14 12.96 3.79
C SER A 44 -0.26 12.42 2.65
N SER A 45 1.05 12.34 2.89
CA SER A 45 2.07 11.87 1.94
C SER A 45 1.99 10.38 1.56
N TRP A 46 1.12 9.62 2.22
CA TRP A 46 0.84 8.21 1.89
C TRP A 46 -0.66 7.92 1.98
N SER A 47 -1.47 8.93 1.65
CA SER A 47 -2.94 8.80 1.60
C SER A 47 -3.38 7.77 0.56
N LYS A 48 -2.75 7.70 -0.62
CA LYS A 48 -3.09 6.71 -1.65
C LYS A 48 -2.85 5.28 -1.15
N LEU A 49 -1.80 5.05 -0.36
CA LEU A 49 -1.54 3.75 0.26
C LEU A 49 -2.72 3.30 1.15
N ARG A 50 -3.30 4.21 1.94
CA ARG A 50 -4.47 3.89 2.78
C ARG A 50 -5.70 3.56 1.94
N TYR A 51 -5.91 4.29 0.84
CA TYR A 51 -7.00 3.99 -0.09
C TYR A 51 -6.81 2.64 -0.76
N TYR A 52 -5.63 2.36 -1.31
CA TYR A 52 -5.31 1.08 -1.91
C TYR A 52 -5.53 -0.08 -0.93
N PHE A 53 -5.05 0.08 0.31
CA PHE A 53 -5.26 -0.91 1.36
C PHE A 53 -6.75 -1.18 1.60
N ALA A 54 -7.56 -0.13 1.70
CA ALA A 54 -8.98 -0.27 1.95
C ALA A 54 -9.75 -0.84 0.74
N LEU A 55 -9.27 -0.64 -0.48
CA LEU A 55 -9.95 -1.12 -1.68
C LEU A 55 -9.58 -2.58 -2.00
N TYR A 56 -8.30 -2.93 -1.89
CA TYR A 56 -7.76 -4.17 -2.46
C TYR A 56 -7.20 -5.15 -1.42
N ILE A 57 -6.94 -4.72 -0.19
CA ILE A 57 -6.33 -5.56 0.85
C ILE A 57 -7.33 -5.93 1.94
N ASP A 58 -7.99 -4.93 2.54
CA ASP A 58 -9.00 -5.13 3.58
C ASP A 58 -10.18 -4.16 3.37
N THR A 59 -11.19 -4.65 2.66
CA THR A 59 -12.41 -3.88 2.35
C THR A 59 -13.24 -3.52 3.59
N THR A 60 -12.98 -4.15 4.74
CA THR A 60 -13.64 -3.75 5.99
C THR A 60 -13.23 -2.35 6.43
N GLN A 61 -12.06 -1.86 6.00
CA GLN A 61 -11.54 -0.52 6.33
C GLN A 61 -12.34 0.61 5.67
N LEU A 62 -13.13 0.32 4.63
CA LEU A 62 -14.04 1.30 4.03
C LEU A 62 -15.21 1.65 4.97
N ARG A 63 -15.59 0.74 5.88
CA ARG A 63 -16.68 0.98 6.83
C ARG A 63 -16.29 2.09 7.79
N ASN A 64 -17.19 3.06 7.95
CA ASN A 64 -17.00 4.22 8.83
C ASN A 64 -15.67 4.98 8.58
N LEU A 65 -15.14 4.92 7.35
CA LEU A 65 -13.87 5.54 6.97
C LEU A 65 -12.70 5.12 7.87
N ALA A 66 -12.71 3.88 8.37
CA ALA A 66 -11.68 3.37 9.28
C ALA A 66 -10.27 3.46 8.68
N TYR A 67 -10.16 3.34 7.34
CA TYR A 67 -8.91 3.49 6.61
C TYR A 67 -8.18 4.81 6.88
N THR A 68 -8.91 5.89 7.22
CA THR A 68 -8.31 7.19 7.56
C THR A 68 -7.40 7.10 8.79
N LYS A 69 -7.62 6.11 9.66
CA LYS A 69 -6.87 5.90 10.90
C LYS A 69 -5.72 4.91 10.75
N LEU A 70 -5.65 4.15 9.65
CA LEU A 70 -4.57 3.20 9.40
C LEU A 70 -3.20 3.85 9.57
N LEU A 71 -2.25 3.12 10.14
CA LEU A 71 -0.85 3.52 10.26
C LEU A 71 -0.05 2.97 9.06
N PHE A 72 1.01 3.67 8.68
CA PHE A 72 1.84 3.28 7.54
C PHE A 72 2.40 1.87 7.72
N VAL A 73 2.89 1.58 8.92
CA VAL A 73 3.42 0.25 9.28
C VAL A 73 2.38 -0.86 9.19
N ASP A 74 1.11 -0.58 9.49
CA ASP A 74 0.05 -1.58 9.40
C ASP A 74 -0.31 -1.85 7.94
N CYS A 75 -0.32 -0.81 7.09
CA CYS A 75 -0.45 -0.97 5.65
C CYS A 75 0.67 -1.84 5.08
N VAL A 76 1.94 -1.54 5.41
CA VAL A 76 3.10 -2.32 4.93
C VAL A 76 3.03 -3.78 5.39
N LYS A 77 2.66 -4.04 6.65
CA LYS A 77 2.49 -5.42 7.15
C LYS A 77 1.42 -6.19 6.39
N GLY A 78 0.27 -5.56 6.11
CA GLY A 78 -0.78 -6.21 5.34
C GLY A 78 -0.40 -6.42 3.87
N LEU A 79 0.34 -5.49 3.25
CA LEU A 79 0.91 -5.71 1.92
C LEU A 79 1.89 -6.88 1.90
N GLN A 80 2.76 -7.01 2.91
CA GLN A 80 3.69 -8.14 2.99
C GLN A 80 2.94 -9.47 3.11
N LYS A 81 1.87 -9.51 3.90
CA LYS A 81 1.01 -10.68 4.00
C LYS A 81 0.36 -11.00 2.66
N HIS A 82 -0.17 -9.99 1.97
CA HIS A 82 -0.81 -10.12 0.67
C HIS A 82 0.15 -10.66 -0.40
N LEU A 83 1.39 -10.15 -0.45
CA LEU A 83 2.42 -10.68 -1.36
C LEU A 83 2.68 -12.16 -1.08
N ASN A 84 2.84 -12.55 0.18
CA ASN A 84 3.05 -13.95 0.54
C ASN A 84 1.86 -14.84 0.12
N GLU A 85 0.64 -14.32 0.13
CA GLU A 85 -0.55 -15.04 -0.34
C GLU A 85 -0.56 -15.18 -1.87
N LEU A 86 -0.11 -14.16 -2.61
CA LEU A 86 0.03 -14.18 -4.07
C LEU A 86 1.12 -15.15 -4.55
N GLU A 87 2.24 -15.24 -3.82
CA GLU A 87 3.37 -16.12 -4.15
C GLU A 87 3.07 -17.61 -3.91
N GLN A 88 2.02 -17.94 -3.15
CA GLN A 88 1.60 -19.32 -2.88
C GLN A 88 0.65 -19.90 -3.93
N VAL A 89 0.27 -19.10 -4.94
CA VAL A 89 -0.63 -19.48 -6.04
C VAL A 89 0.19 -19.87 -7.27
#